data_AF-A0A1Y0H717-F1
#
_entry.id   AF-A0A1Y0H717-F1
#
_cell.length_a   1.000
_cell.length_b   1.000
_cell.length_c   1.000
_cell.angle_alpha   90.00
_cell.angle_beta   90.00
_cell.angle_gamma   90.00
#
_symmetry.space_group_name_H-M   'P 1'
#
loop_
_entity.id
_entity.type
_entity.pdbx_description
1 polymer ?
#
loop_
_entity_poly.entity_id
_entity_poly.type
_entity_poly.pdbx_seq_one_letter_code
_entity_poly.pdbx_strand_id
1 'polypeptide(L)'
;MPIEPLQTDERREGPVAKKADYETKLLLGCGFTGFLALFGYFMGMWPFLVFPEYTVVGMRNIILLGPCIAAVLGIIAIRKTGPPAVSGYIGGQMAVAVFAYLRLKETMLGKLNVDIPRPEWPDEVAWLVPLLIAFVPFLLAAAAYPYGREPKEE
;
A
#
# COMPACT_ATOMS: atom_id res chain seq x y z
N MET A 1 -51.64 25.77 -7.14
CA MET A 1 -51.09 26.61 -6.06
C MET A 1 -49.57 26.47 -6.12
N PRO A 2 -48.79 27.56 -6.16
CA PRO A 2 -47.35 27.47 -6.10
C PRO A 2 -46.97 27.05 -4.67
N ILE A 3 -46.20 25.97 -4.56
CA ILE A 3 -45.70 25.47 -3.28
C ILE A 3 -44.54 26.37 -2.89
N GLU A 4 -44.73 27.20 -1.88
CA GLU A 4 -43.64 27.93 -1.25
C GLU A 4 -42.65 26.93 -0.64
N PRO A 5 -41.35 27.05 -0.92
CA PRO A 5 -40.35 26.15 -0.32
C PRO A 5 -40.36 26.37 1.19
N LEU A 6 -40.40 25.28 1.97
CA LEU A 6 -40.31 25.34 3.43
C LEU A 6 -39.07 26.15 3.83
N GLN A 7 -39.28 27.37 4.30
CA GLN A 7 -38.28 28.17 4.98
C GLN A 7 -38.06 27.54 6.36
N THR A 8 -37.18 26.55 6.43
CA THR A 8 -36.65 26.06 7.70
C THR A 8 -35.80 27.17 8.31
N ASP A 9 -36.44 27.95 9.17
CA ASP A 9 -35.99 29.17 9.87
C ASP A 9 -34.92 28.90 10.96
N GLU A 10 -33.90 28.10 10.67
CA GLU A 10 -32.69 28.13 11.49
C GLU A 10 -31.77 29.22 10.96
N ARG A 11 -31.81 30.38 11.62
CA ARG A 11 -30.90 31.50 11.40
C ARG A 11 -29.46 31.03 11.61
N ARG A 12 -28.81 30.62 10.52
CA ARG A 12 -27.42 30.17 10.55
C ARG A 12 -26.51 31.39 10.75
N GLU A 13 -26.17 31.67 12.00
CA GLU A 13 -25.22 32.73 12.36
C GLU A 13 -23.80 32.28 12.03
N GLY A 14 -23.36 32.56 10.80
CA GLY A 14 -21.98 32.34 10.37
C GLY A 14 -21.83 32.27 8.85
N PRO A 15 -20.66 32.64 8.30
CA PRO A 15 -20.40 32.45 6.88
C PRO A 15 -20.60 30.97 6.52
N VAL A 16 -21.44 30.70 5.51
CA VAL A 16 -21.58 29.34 4.98
C VAL A 16 -20.20 28.90 4.49
N ALA A 17 -19.57 27.99 5.21
CA ALA A 17 -18.29 27.41 4.80
C ALA A 17 -18.44 26.96 3.35
N LYS A 18 -17.58 27.48 2.45
CA LYS A 18 -17.55 27.08 1.04
C LYS A 18 -17.53 25.56 1.03
N LYS A 19 -18.63 24.94 0.58
CA LYS A 19 -18.74 23.49 0.48
C LYS A 19 -17.59 23.05 -0.41
N ALA A 20 -16.53 22.52 0.20
CA ALA A 20 -15.36 22.11 -0.55
C ALA A 20 -15.84 21.17 -1.65
N ASP A 21 -15.42 21.45 -2.88
CA ASP A 21 -15.87 20.71 -4.04
C ASP A 21 -15.59 19.21 -3.84
N TYR A 22 -16.67 18.46 -3.62
CA TYR A 22 -16.62 17.05 -3.23
C TYR A 22 -16.00 16.22 -4.35
N GLU A 23 -16.26 16.60 -5.60
CA GLU A 23 -15.73 15.93 -6.78
C GLU A 23 -14.21 16.08 -6.84
N THR A 24 -13.71 17.31 -6.66
CA THR A 24 -12.27 17.59 -6.62
C THR A 24 -11.58 16.82 -5.48
N LYS A 25 -12.18 16.77 -4.28
CA LYS A 25 -11.64 16.00 -3.13
C LYS A 25 -11.62 14.49 -3.38
N LEU A 26 -12.68 13.95 -3.99
CA LEU A 26 -12.77 12.53 -4.33
C LEU A 26 -11.69 12.16 -5.37
N LEU A 27 -11.55 12.97 -6.42
CA LEU A 27 -10.61 12.74 -7.52
C LEU A 27 -9.16 12.82 -7.03
N LEU A 28 -8.84 13.77 -6.14
CA LEU A 28 -7.56 13.84 -5.44
C LEU A 28 -7.30 12.59 -4.58
N GLY A 29 -8.30 12.11 -3.84
CA GLY A 29 -8.18 10.90 -3.02
C GLY A 29 -7.90 9.65 -3.86
N CYS A 30 -8.64 9.47 -4.96
CA CYS A 30 -8.43 8.36 -5.89
C CYS A 30 -7.06 8.43 -6.58
N GLY A 31 -6.67 9.63 -7.06
CA GLY A 31 -5.36 9.84 -7.67
C GLY A 31 -4.22 9.55 -6.71
N PHE A 32 -4.34 10.00 -5.46
CA PHE A 32 -3.35 9.71 -4.42
C PHE A 32 -3.30 8.23 -4.06
N THR A 33 -4.44 7.54 -3.99
CA THR A 33 -4.53 6.09 -3.79
C THR A 33 -3.77 5.34 -4.89
N GLY A 34 -4.03 5.68 -6.16
CA GLY A 34 -3.35 5.06 -7.30
C GLY A 34 -1.85 5.34 -7.31
N PHE A 35 -1.44 6.57 -7.03
CA PHE A 35 -0.04 6.95 -6.90
C PHE A 35 0.66 6.11 -5.82
N LEU A 36 0.08 6.00 -4.63
CA LEU A 36 0.69 5.26 -3.52
C LEU A 36 0.76 3.76 -3.81
N ALA A 37 -0.23 3.21 -4.51
CA ALA A 37 -0.22 1.81 -4.95
C ALA A 37 0.92 1.54 -5.94
N LEU A 38 1.05 2.37 -6.98
CA LEU A 38 2.12 2.24 -7.96
C LEU A 38 3.49 2.44 -7.32
N PHE A 39 3.63 3.48 -6.50
CA PHE A 39 4.88 3.76 -5.80
C PHE A 39 5.28 2.62 -4.86
N GLY A 40 4.33 2.12 -4.06
CA GLY A 40 4.55 0.96 -3.18
C GLY A 40 4.93 -0.30 -3.96
N TYR A 41 4.31 -0.51 -5.12
CA TYR A 41 4.67 -1.61 -6.03
C TYR A 41 6.11 -1.49 -6.54
N PHE A 42 6.48 -0.35 -7.12
CA PHE A 42 7.82 -0.15 -7.66
C PHE A 42 8.89 -0.25 -6.57
N MET A 43 8.64 0.32 -5.39
CA MET A 43 9.54 0.22 -4.24
C MET A 43 9.66 -1.21 -3.70
N GLY A 44 8.62 -2.04 -3.78
CA GLY A 44 8.72 -3.45 -3.39
C GLY A 44 9.37 -4.35 -4.45
N MET A 45 9.15 -4.04 -5.73
CA MET A 45 9.59 -4.86 -6.86
C MET A 45 11.07 -4.67 -7.21
N TRP A 46 11.57 -3.43 -7.23
CA TRP A 46 12.91 -3.13 -7.76
C TRP A 46 14.08 -3.92 -7.16
N PRO A 47 14.12 -4.35 -5.88
CA PRO A 47 15.27 -5.08 -5.35
C PRO A 47 15.41 -6.46 -6.00
N PHE A 48 14.30 -7.07 -6.44
CA PHE A 48 14.31 -8.33 -7.18
C PHE A 48 14.98 -8.20 -8.56
N LEU A 49 15.17 -6.98 -9.07
CA LEU A 49 15.87 -6.73 -10.34
C LEU A 49 17.37 -6.52 -10.14
N VAL A 50 17.80 -6.20 -8.91
CA VAL A 50 19.18 -5.80 -8.59
C VAL A 50 19.93 -6.91 -7.86
N PHE A 51 19.27 -7.63 -6.96
CA PHE A 51 19.90 -8.64 -6.11
C PHE A 51 19.55 -10.06 -6.55
N PRO A 52 20.51 -11.00 -6.50
CA PRO A 52 20.28 -12.38 -6.87
C PRO A 52 19.42 -13.10 -5.83
N GLU A 53 18.14 -13.26 -6.13
CA GLU A 53 17.11 -13.85 -5.27
C GLU A 53 17.34 -15.32 -4.93
N TYR A 54 18.15 -16.06 -5.71
CA TYR A 54 18.53 -17.45 -5.43
C TYR A 54 19.54 -17.56 -4.27
N THR A 55 20.19 -16.47 -3.87
CA THR A 55 21.14 -16.47 -2.74
C THR A 55 20.46 -16.02 -1.44
N VAL A 56 20.96 -16.49 -0.30
CA VAL A 56 20.46 -16.06 1.03
C VAL A 56 20.70 -14.55 1.23
N VAL A 57 21.86 -14.06 0.80
CA VAL A 57 22.24 -12.63 0.93
C VAL A 57 21.36 -11.74 0.06
N GLY A 58 21.08 -12.17 -1.18
CA GLY A 58 20.20 -11.44 -2.09
C GLY A 58 18.78 -11.38 -1.56
N MET A 59 18.23 -12.49 -1.07
CA MET A 59 16.91 -12.53 -0.45
C MET A 59 16.80 -11.58 0.75
N ARG A 60 17.81 -11.57 1.63
CA ARG A 60 17.88 -10.63 2.76
C ARG A 60 17.83 -9.18 2.28
N ASN A 61 18.64 -8.83 1.29
CA ASN A 61 18.69 -7.46 0.77
C ASN A 61 17.35 -7.06 0.12
N ILE A 62 16.68 -7.99 -0.58
CA ILE A 62 15.37 -7.76 -1.18
C ILE A 62 14.33 -7.39 -0.12
N ILE A 63 14.25 -8.19 0.95
CA ILE A 63 13.28 -7.98 2.03
C ILE A 63 13.57 -6.66 2.79
N LEU A 64 14.85 -6.35 3.03
CA LEU A 64 15.25 -5.15 3.76
C LEU A 64 15.12 -3.86 2.96
N LEU A 65 15.29 -3.89 1.63
CA LEU A 65 15.28 -2.67 0.82
C LEU A 65 13.93 -2.41 0.18
N GLY A 66 13.17 -3.44 -0.19
CA GLY A 66 11.89 -3.21 -0.86
C GLY A 66 10.75 -2.93 0.12
N PRO A 67 10.21 -3.97 0.76
CA PRO A 67 9.11 -3.86 1.70
C PRO A 67 9.36 -2.88 2.86
N CYS A 68 10.57 -2.79 3.42
CA CYS A 68 10.83 -1.87 4.54
C CYS A 68 10.78 -0.40 4.11
N ILE A 69 11.35 -0.03 2.96
CA ILE A 69 11.28 1.37 2.47
C ILE A 69 9.83 1.72 2.16
N ALA A 70 9.12 0.81 1.48
CA ALA A 70 7.69 0.98 1.21
C ALA A 70 6.86 1.09 2.50
N ALA A 71 7.20 0.34 3.55
CA ALA A 71 6.55 0.38 4.85
C ALA A 71 6.74 1.73 5.56
N VAL A 72 7.96 2.25 5.64
CA VAL A 72 8.23 3.55 6.28
C VAL A 72 7.44 4.67 5.59
N LEU A 73 7.47 4.72 4.27
CA LEU A 73 6.75 5.72 3.50
C LEU A 73 5.22 5.54 3.57
N GLY A 74 4.76 4.28 3.55
CA GLY A 74 3.35 3.94 3.76
C GLY A 74 2.84 4.41 5.11
N ILE A 75 3.57 4.17 6.20
CA ILE A 75 3.22 4.64 7.55
C ILE A 75 3.12 6.17 7.59
N ILE A 76 4.09 6.88 7.01
CA ILE A 76 4.06 8.34 6.95
C ILE A 76 2.84 8.85 6.18
N ALA A 77 2.54 8.24 5.03
CA ALA A 77 1.39 8.60 4.20
C ALA A 77 0.05 8.34 4.93
N ILE A 78 -0.09 7.17 5.55
CA ILE A 78 -1.28 6.77 6.32
C ILE A 78 -1.57 7.76 7.44
N ARG A 79 -0.54 8.15 8.20
CA ARG A 79 -0.69 9.11 9.30
C ARG A 79 -1.08 10.53 8.86
N LYS A 80 -0.79 10.90 7.61
CA LYS A 80 -1.06 12.25 7.08
C LYS A 80 -2.36 12.36 6.30
N THR A 81 -2.72 11.33 5.54
CA THR A 81 -3.81 11.40 4.55
C THR A 81 -4.97 10.44 4.85
N GLY A 82 -4.80 9.52 5.80
CA GLY A 82 -5.88 8.67 6.30
C GLY A 82 -6.29 7.55 5.33
N PRO A 83 -7.60 7.30 5.13
CA PRO A 83 -8.09 6.13 4.39
C PRO A 83 -7.54 5.94 2.97
N PRO A 84 -7.41 6.99 2.12
CA PRO A 84 -6.87 6.83 0.76
C PRO A 84 -5.43 6.28 0.74
N ALA A 85 -4.60 6.67 1.71
CA ALA A 85 -3.26 6.09 1.86
C ALA A 85 -3.31 4.62 2.27
N VAL A 86 -4.22 4.24 3.17
CA VAL A 86 -4.33 2.84 3.61
C VAL A 86 -4.66 1.93 2.43
N SER A 87 -5.68 2.30 1.64
CA SER A 87 -6.09 1.51 0.47
C SER A 87 -4.98 1.44 -0.58
N GLY A 88 -4.30 2.55 -0.85
CA GLY A 88 -3.23 2.60 -1.85
C GLY A 88 -2.03 1.77 -1.42
N TYR A 89 -1.59 1.92 -0.17
CA TYR A 89 -0.46 1.19 0.38
C TYR A 89 -0.70 -0.32 0.39
N ILE A 90 -1.84 -0.77 0.93
CA ILE A 90 -2.20 -2.21 0.97
C ILE A 90 -2.33 -2.76 -0.44
N GLY A 91 -3.03 -2.06 -1.35
CA GLY A 91 -3.19 -2.49 -2.73
C GLY A 91 -1.85 -2.65 -3.46
N GLY A 92 -0.93 -1.70 -3.28
CA GLY A 92 0.42 -1.79 -3.83
C GLY A 92 1.19 -2.99 -3.29
N GLN A 93 1.15 -3.24 -1.98
CA GLN A 93 1.85 -4.37 -1.37
C GLN A 93 1.26 -5.74 -1.77
N MET A 94 -0.05 -5.83 -2.01
CA MET A 94 -0.65 -7.04 -2.58
C MET A 94 -0.08 -7.36 -3.96
N ALA A 95 0.07 -6.34 -4.81
CA ALA A 95 0.68 -6.53 -6.13
C ALA A 95 2.14 -6.99 -6.02
N VAL A 96 2.91 -6.47 -5.05
CA VAL A 96 4.28 -6.93 -4.77
C VAL A 96 4.28 -8.38 -4.29
N ALA A 97 3.35 -8.78 -3.43
CA ALA A 97 3.26 -10.16 -2.96
C ALA A 97 3.01 -11.14 -4.11
N VAL A 98 2.10 -10.80 -5.03
CA VAL A 98 1.84 -11.61 -6.24
C VAL A 98 3.08 -11.68 -7.13
N PHE A 99 3.74 -10.54 -7.37
CA PHE A 99 4.99 -10.50 -8.13
C PHE A 99 6.07 -11.38 -7.49
N ALA A 100 6.30 -11.22 -6.18
CA ALA A 100 7.29 -12.00 -5.43
C ALA A 100 6.99 -13.49 -5.50
N TYR A 101 5.72 -13.89 -5.39
CA TYR A 101 5.33 -15.29 -5.53
C TYR A 101 5.66 -15.87 -6.90
N LEU A 102 5.30 -15.17 -7.97
CA LEU A 102 5.61 -15.61 -9.34
C LEU A 102 7.12 -15.69 -9.55
N ARG A 103 7.85 -14.68 -9.09
CA ARG A 103 9.31 -14.60 -9.24
C ARG A 103 10.04 -15.72 -8.50
N LEU A 104 9.65 -15.99 -7.26
CA LEU A 104 10.25 -17.07 -6.47
C LEU A 104 9.90 -18.44 -7.04
N LYS A 105 8.71 -18.62 -7.62
CA LYS A 105 8.37 -19.85 -8.35
C LYS A 105 9.28 -20.06 -9.57
N GLU A 106 9.62 -19.02 -10.31
CA GLU A 106 10.61 -19.11 -11.39
C GLU A 106 11.98 -19.53 -10.85
N THR A 107 12.44 -18.93 -9.74
CA THR A 107 13.72 -19.28 -9.11
C THR A 107 13.77 -20.76 -8.69
N MET A 108 12.66 -21.30 -8.20
CA MET A 108 12.57 -22.68 -7.76
C MET A 108 12.66 -23.70 -8.91
N LEU A 109 12.45 -23.30 -10.16
CA LEU A 109 12.71 -24.15 -11.33
C LEU A 109 14.18 -24.57 -11.44
N GLY A 110 15.12 -23.84 -10.82
CA GLY A 110 16.52 -24.26 -10.72
C GLY A 110 16.76 -25.55 -9.96
N LYS A 111 15.78 -26.01 -9.15
CA LYS A 111 15.86 -27.34 -8.52
C LYS A 111 15.60 -28.47 -9.52
N LEU A 112 14.91 -28.19 -10.63
CA LEU A 112 14.52 -29.16 -11.65
C LEU A 112 15.44 -29.10 -12.89
N ASN A 113 16.04 -27.95 -13.18
CA ASN A 113 16.91 -27.75 -14.34
C ASN A 113 18.36 -27.46 -13.91
N VAL A 114 19.33 -28.12 -14.54
CA VAL A 114 20.77 -28.00 -14.20
C VAL A 114 21.35 -26.65 -14.65
N ASP A 115 20.77 -26.03 -15.68
CA ASP A 115 21.27 -24.78 -16.27
C ASP A 115 20.87 -23.51 -15.48
N ILE A 116 19.97 -23.63 -14.50
CA ILE A 116 19.47 -22.51 -13.70
C ILE A 116 20.09 -22.58 -12.29
N PRO A 117 20.57 -21.46 -11.73
CA PRO A 117 21.09 -21.43 -10.37
C PRO A 117 20.10 -22.01 -9.36
N ARG A 118 20.57 -22.97 -8.55
CA ARG A 118 19.77 -23.57 -7.48
C ARG A 118 19.64 -22.58 -6.32
N PRO A 119 18.43 -22.37 -5.78
CA PRO A 119 18.27 -21.54 -4.60
C PRO A 119 18.95 -22.17 -3.38
N GLU A 120 19.70 -21.35 -2.64
CA GLU A 120 20.42 -21.75 -1.42
C GLU A 120 19.48 -21.94 -0.21
N TRP A 121 18.26 -21.42 -0.29
CA TRP A 121 17.25 -21.43 0.76
C TRP A 121 16.20 -22.54 0.55
N PRO A 122 15.51 -22.97 1.63
CA PRO A 122 14.60 -24.12 1.58
C PRO A 122 13.23 -23.76 0.97
N ASP A 123 12.51 -24.76 0.47
CA ASP A 123 11.33 -24.58 -0.39
C ASP A 123 10.21 -23.73 0.23
N GLU A 124 10.09 -23.78 1.56
CA GLU A 124 9.07 -23.08 2.32
C GLU A 124 9.20 -21.56 2.21
N VAL A 125 10.41 -21.05 1.99
CA VAL A 125 10.69 -19.61 1.85
C VAL A 125 10.01 -19.03 0.61
N ALA A 126 9.81 -19.84 -0.44
CA ALA A 126 9.11 -19.41 -1.65
C ALA A 126 7.65 -18.99 -1.37
N TRP A 127 7.02 -19.55 -0.34
CA TRP A 127 5.67 -19.18 0.10
C TRP A 127 5.68 -18.20 1.26
N LEU A 128 6.63 -18.33 2.18
CA LEU A 128 6.71 -17.48 3.36
C LEU A 128 6.93 -16.00 2.99
N VAL A 129 7.83 -15.72 2.04
CA VAL A 129 8.18 -14.34 1.67
C VAL A 129 6.97 -13.58 1.09
N PRO A 130 6.25 -14.10 0.08
CA PRO A 130 5.03 -13.46 -0.42
C PRO A 130 3.96 -13.28 0.64
N LEU A 131 3.78 -14.26 1.54
CA LEU A 131 2.81 -14.17 2.63
C LEU A 131 3.17 -13.05 3.61
N LEU A 132 4.44 -12.91 3.98
CA LEU A 132 4.88 -11.83 4.84
C LEU A 132 4.70 -10.46 4.17
N ILE A 133 5.04 -10.34 2.89
CA ILE A 133 4.80 -9.12 2.10
C ILE A 133 3.29 -8.82 2.03
N ALA A 134 2.43 -9.83 2.02
CA ALA A 134 0.99 -9.62 2.05
C ALA A 134 0.48 -9.18 3.44
N PHE A 135 0.80 -9.92 4.50
CA PHE A 135 0.19 -9.74 5.82
C PHE A 135 0.80 -8.59 6.64
N VAL A 136 2.11 -8.37 6.57
CA VAL A 136 2.78 -7.34 7.39
C VAL A 136 2.23 -5.94 7.09
N PRO A 137 2.00 -5.53 5.84
CA PRO A 137 1.39 -4.24 5.52
C PRO A 137 0.01 -4.01 6.12
N PHE A 138 -0.82 -5.06 6.25
CA PHE A 138 -2.12 -4.93 6.95
C PHE A 138 -1.90 -4.57 8.43
N LEU A 139 -0.99 -5.27 9.10
CA LEU A 139 -0.67 -5.01 10.50
C LEU A 139 -0.08 -3.60 10.69
N LEU A 140 0.83 -3.20 9.81
CA LEU A 140 1.42 -1.86 9.83
C LEU A 140 0.38 -0.77 9.56
N ALA A 141 -0.52 -0.98 8.60
CA ALA A 141 -1.58 -0.03 8.32
C ALA A 141 -2.55 0.08 9.49
N ALA A 142 -2.95 -1.03 10.11
CA ALA A 142 -3.79 -1.03 11.30
C ALA A 142 -3.14 -0.31 12.49
N ALA A 143 -1.83 -0.53 12.72
CA ALA A 143 -1.08 0.13 13.78
C ALA A 143 -0.81 1.62 13.51
N ALA A 144 -0.61 2.00 12.25
CA ALA A 144 -0.33 3.38 11.85
C ALA A 144 -1.59 4.23 11.74
N TYR A 145 -2.75 3.61 11.50
CA TYR A 145 -4.01 4.31 11.36
C TYR A 145 -4.42 4.94 12.71
N PRO A 146 -4.55 6.28 12.79
CA PRO A 146 -4.89 6.94 14.05
C PRO A 146 -6.36 6.68 14.40
N TYR A 147 -6.62 5.64 15.18
CA TYR A 147 -7.94 5.37 15.76
C TYR A 147 -8.29 6.50 16.75
N GLY A 148 -9.42 7.19 16.53
CA GLY A 148 -9.97 8.12 17.52
C GLY A 148 -9.45 9.56 17.53
N ARG A 149 -8.77 10.05 16.48
CA ARG A 149 -8.67 11.51 16.29
C ARG A 149 -9.98 12.00 15.73
N GLU A 150 -10.79 12.66 16.56
CA GLU A 150 -11.93 13.45 16.10
C GLU A 150 -11.45 14.37 14.97
N PRO A 151 -12.20 14.48 13.86
CA PRO A 151 -11.89 15.47 12.86
C PRO A 151 -11.89 16.83 13.55
N LYS A 152 -10.74 17.50 13.58
CA LYS A 152 -10.70 18.90 14.01
C LYS A 152 -11.61 19.64 13.03
N GLU A 153 -12.74 20.11 13.52
CA GLU A 153 -13.56 21.11 12.84
C GLU A 153 -12.68 22.36 12.70
N GLU A 154 -12.13 22.57 11.51
CA GLU A 154 -11.61 23.86 11.06
C GLU A 154 -12.69 24.56 10.21
#